data_AF-A0A964YHD2-F1
#
_entry.id   AF-A0A964YHD2-F1
#
_cell.length_a   1.000
_cell.length_b   1.000
_cell.length_c   1.000
_cell.angle_alpha   90.00
_cell.angle_beta   90.00
_cell.angle_gamma   90.00
#
_symmetry.space_group_name_H-M   'P 1'
#
loop_
_entity.id
_entity.type
_entity.pdbx_description
1 polymer ?
#
loop_
_entity_poly.entity_id
_entity_poly.type
_entity_poly.pdbx_seq_one_letter_code
_entity_poly.pdbx_strand_id
1 'polypeptide(L)' 'MRGSLVERLQLNLQRLGFYSGKVDGIFGAQTLESVKAVQAKFNLEVDGIVGAKTWLVILQ' A
#
# COMPACT_ATOMS: atom_id res chain seq x y z
N MET A 1 -8.41 -7.79 5.19
CA MET A 1 -7.37 -8.85 5.10
C MET A 1 -6.35 -8.63 6.19
N ARG A 2 -5.68 -9.69 6.70
CA ARG A 2 -4.59 -9.53 7.68
C ARG A 2 -3.39 -10.44 7.41
N GLY A 3 -2.20 -10.04 7.85
CA GLY A 3 -1.00 -10.87 7.85
C GLY A 3 0.29 -10.14 7.43
N SER A 4 1.41 -10.87 7.39
CA SER A 4 2.75 -10.33 7.13
C SER A 4 2.91 -9.64 5.77
N LEU A 5 2.13 -10.04 4.76
CA LEU A 5 2.09 -9.32 3.47
C LEU A 5 1.52 -7.91 3.62
N VAL A 6 0.53 -7.73 4.48
CA VAL A 6 -0.05 -6.42 4.76
C VAL A 6 0.92 -5.57 5.59
N GLU A 7 1.62 -6.17 6.53
CA GLU A 7 2.68 -5.47 7.28
C GLU A 7 3.77 -4.96 6.33
N ARG A 8 4.21 -5.80 5.40
CA ARG A 8 5.21 -5.43 4.39
C ARG A 8 4.68 -4.34 3.45
N LEU A 9 3.41 -4.40 3.07
CA LEU A 9 2.76 -3.33 2.31
C LEU A 9 2.78 -2.01 3.09
N GLN A 10 2.29 -2.00 4.33
CA GLN A 10 2.23 -0.82 5.20
C GLN A 10 3.62 -0.21 5.44
N LEU A 11 4.64 -1.03 5.69
CA LEU A 11 6.03 -0.59 5.86
C LEU A 11 6.55 0.16 4.62
N ASN A 12 6.33 -0.38 3.44
CA ASN A 12 6.81 0.25 2.21
C ASN A 12 5.99 1.50 1.86
N LEU A 13 4.67 1.48 2.08
CA LEU A 13 3.84 2.69 1.95
C LEU A 13 4.31 3.80 2.90
N GLN A 14 4.74 3.45 4.12
CA GLN A 14 5.34 4.39 5.07
C GLN A 14 6.66 4.98 4.53
N ARG A 15 7.55 4.12 4.00
CA ARG A 15 8.84 4.55 3.42
C ARG A 15 8.66 5.51 2.25
N LEU A 16 7.64 5.27 1.42
CA LEU A 16 7.29 6.14 0.30
C LEU A 16 6.53 7.41 0.73
N GLY A 17 6.19 7.55 2.02
CA GLY A 17 5.48 8.71 2.57
C GLY A 17 3.97 8.70 2.35
N PHE A 18 3.39 7.57 1.96
CA PHE A 18 1.94 7.43 1.67
C PHE A 18 1.13 6.87 2.83
N TYR A 19 1.77 6.28 3.85
CA TYR A 19 1.09 5.71 5.02
C TYR A 19 1.67 6.28 6.31
N SER A 20 0.80 6.66 7.25
CA SER A 20 1.18 7.21 8.57
C SER A 20 0.57 6.42 9.74
N GLY A 21 -0.17 5.34 9.44
CA GLY A 21 -0.78 4.47 10.44
C GLY A 21 0.20 3.48 11.05
N LYS A 22 -0.27 2.70 12.02
CA LYS A 22 0.52 1.60 12.61
C LYS A 22 0.69 0.47 11.60
N VAL A 23 1.89 -0.10 11.53
CA VAL A 23 2.11 -1.39 10.85
C VAL A 23 1.55 -2.50 11.74
N ASP A 24 0.27 -2.79 11.56
CA ASP A 24 -0.48 -3.79 12.34
C ASP A 24 -0.87 -5.02 11.52
N GLY A 25 -0.52 -5.03 10.24
CA GLY A 25 -0.84 -6.11 9.33
C GLY A 25 -2.32 -6.17 8.97
N ILE A 26 -3.10 -5.11 9.19
CA ILE A 26 -4.53 -5.05 8.86
C ILE A 26 -4.74 -4.17 7.63
N PHE A 27 -5.35 -4.77 6.61
CA PHE A 27 -5.74 -4.04 5.40
C PHE A 27 -7.09 -3.37 5.68
N GLY A 28 -7.04 -2.22 6.34
CA GLY A 28 -8.17 -1.35 6.65
C GLY A 28 -8.26 -0.14 5.72
N ALA A 29 -9.17 0.78 6.04
CA ALA A 29 -9.43 1.97 5.23
C ALA A 29 -8.17 2.82 4.96
N GLN A 30 -7.34 3.04 5.98
CA GLN A 30 -6.12 3.83 5.80
C GLN A 30 -5.12 3.16 4.85
N THR A 31 -4.95 1.83 4.95
CA THR A 31 -4.09 1.07 4.03
C THR A 31 -4.64 1.14 2.59
N LEU A 32 -5.96 1.04 2.41
CA LEU A 32 -6.61 1.16 1.11
C LEU A 32 -6.37 2.55 0.47
N GLU A 33 -6.57 3.62 1.23
CA GLU A 33 -6.36 4.98 0.73
C GLU A 33 -4.89 5.24 0.36
N SER A 34 -3.95 4.71 1.15
CA SER A 34 -2.52 4.78 0.82
C SER A 34 -2.15 4.00 -0.43
N VAL A 35 -2.77 2.82 -0.65
CA VAL A 35 -2.58 2.06 -1.91
C VAL A 35 -3.07 2.87 -3.10
N LYS A 36 -4.28 3.45 -3.01
CA LYS A 36 -4.83 4.29 -4.08
C LYS A 36 -3.97 5.52 -4.36
N ALA A 37 -3.43 6.16 -3.33
CA ALA A 37 -2.55 7.32 -3.48
C ALA A 37 -1.26 6.95 -4.21
N VAL A 38 -0.66 5.78 -3.90
CA VAL A 38 0.48 5.26 -4.66
C VAL A 38 0.10 4.94 -6.10
N GLN A 39 -1.02 4.23 -6.33
CA GLN A 39 -1.49 3.92 -7.68
C GLN A 39 -1.64 5.19 -8.52
N ALA A 40 -2.26 6.23 -7.96
CA ALA A 40 -2.39 7.53 -8.62
C ALA A 40 -1.03 8.19 -8.89
N LYS A 41 -0.11 8.17 -7.91
CA LYS A 41 1.24 8.76 -8.06
C LYS A 41 2.04 8.12 -9.19
N PHE A 42 1.92 6.81 -9.37
CA PHE A 42 2.68 6.03 -10.34
C PHE A 42 1.89 5.74 -11.63
N ASN A 43 0.79 6.45 -11.89
CA ASN A 43 -0.05 6.29 -13.09
C ASN A 43 -0.52 4.83 -13.31
N LEU A 44 -0.87 4.15 -12.23
CA LEU A 44 -1.53 2.84 -12.25
C LEU A 44 -3.06 3.00 -12.20
N GLU A 45 -3.78 1.92 -12.50
CA GLU A 45 -5.22 1.86 -12.23
C GLU A 45 -5.48 2.01 -10.71
N VAL A 46 -6.38 2.93 -10.34
CA VAL A 46 -6.63 3.31 -8.93
C VAL A 46 -7.80 2.48 -8.37
N ASP A 47 -7.63 1.17 -8.36
CA ASP A 47 -8.63 0.20 -7.90
C ASP A 47 -8.49 -0.17 -6.41
N GLY A 48 -7.38 0.22 -5.77
CA GLY A 48 -7.05 -0.17 -4.40
C GLY A 48 -6.59 -1.63 -4.24
N ILE A 49 -6.41 -2.35 -5.34
CA ILE A 49 -5.97 -3.75 -5.37
C ILE A 49 -4.45 -3.81 -5.53
N VAL A 50 -3.80 -4.53 -4.62
CA VAL A 50 -2.34 -4.67 -4.63
C VAL A 50 -1.92 -5.83 -5.54
N GLY A 51 -2.02 -5.62 -6.85
CA GLY A 51 -1.53 -6.52 -7.89
C GLY A 51 -0.03 -6.41 -8.15
N ALA A 52 0.49 -7.18 -9.11
CA ALA A 52 1.93 -7.23 -9.42
C ALA A 52 2.53 -5.86 -9.76
N LYS A 53 1.82 -5.01 -10.52
CA LYS A 53 2.26 -3.64 -10.84
C LYS A 53 2.34 -2.75 -9.59
N THR A 54 1.33 -2.84 -8.71
CA THR A 54 1.32 -2.11 -7.43
C THR A 54 2.48 -2.55 -6.54
N TRP A 55 2.77 -3.86 -6.48
CA TRP A 55 3.93 -4.38 -5.75
C TRP A 55 5.26 -3.89 -6.33
N LEU A 56 5.41 -3.82 -7.66
CA LEU A 56 6.65 -3.37 -8.30
C LEU A 56 7.05 -1.94 -7.90
N VAL A 57 6.06 -1.03 -7.75
CA VAL A 57 6.33 0.35 -7.37
C VAL A 57 6.48 0.53 -5.86
N ILE A 58 5.85 -0.32 -5.05
CA ILE A 58 5.94 -0.28 -3.59
C ILE A 58 7.24 -0.93 -3.08
N LEU A 59 7.85 -1.85 -3.82
CA LEU A 59 9.09 -2.54 -3.42
C LEU A 59 10.39 -1.76 -3.69
N GLN A 60 10.30 -0.51 -4.13
CA GLN A 60 11.46 0.38 -4.36
C GLN A 60 12.10 0.84 -3.06
#